data_AF-A0A9E8HVZ1-F1
#
_entry.id   AF-A0A9E8HVZ1-F1
#
_cell.length_a   1.000
_cell.length_b   1.000
_cell.length_c   1.000
_cell.angle_alpha   90.00
_cell.angle_beta   90.00
_cell.angle_gamma   90.00
#
_symmetry.space_group_name_H-M   'P 1'
#
loop_
_entity.id
_entity.type
_entity.pdbx_description
1 polymer ?
#
loop_
_entity_poly.entity_id
_entity_poly.type
_entity_poly.pdbx_seq_one_letter_code
_entity_poly.pdbx_strand_id
1 'polypeptide(L)'
;MSEIFVPEGSKFVGLAINETDLSEKDINVLTLYRGKKVIPNPKASRVLEANDKLLCFGKLESMRGMVPAKTRKRRQPAIHNLPDQLPEGDDTEHEL
;
A
#
# COMPACT_ATOMS: atom_id res chain seq x y z
N MET A 1 4.92 -7.39 -0.26
CA MET A 1 4.86 -6.60 -1.51
C MET A 1 3.66 -5.68 -1.42
N SER A 2 3.80 -4.44 -1.90
CA SER A 2 2.73 -3.45 -1.82
C SER A 2 2.58 -2.74 -3.16
N GLU A 3 1.34 -2.58 -3.60
CA GLU A 3 1.01 -1.80 -4.79
C GLU A 3 0.60 -0.39 -4.39
N ILE A 4 1.26 0.59 -5.02
CA ILE A 4 0.95 2.01 -4.88
C ILE A 4 0.33 2.50 -6.17
N PHE A 5 -0.84 3.14 -6.06
CA PHE A 5 -1.45 3.86 -7.15
C PHE A 5 -1.18 5.36 -7.00
N VAL A 6 -0.69 6.00 -8.06
CA VAL A 6 -0.41 7.43 -8.11
C VAL A 6 -1.59 8.14 -8.78
N PRO A 7 -2.50 8.78 -8.01
CA PRO A 7 -3.60 9.53 -8.60
C PRO A 7 -3.10 10.81 -9.27
N GLU A 8 -3.92 11.34 -10.18
CA GLU A 8 -3.71 12.68 -10.75
C GLU A 8 -3.66 13.74 -9.64
N GLY A 9 -2.65 14.61 -9.68
CA GLY A 9 -2.38 15.60 -8.62
C GLY A 9 -1.60 15.08 -7.41
N SER A 10 -1.09 13.85 -7.46
CA SER A 10 -0.13 13.37 -6.46
C SER A 10 1.20 14.13 -6.57
N LYS A 11 1.87 14.35 -5.43
CA LYS A 11 3.18 15.03 -5.38
C LYS A 11 4.29 14.30 -6.14
N PHE A 12 4.06 13.02 -6.47
CA PHE A 12 4.98 12.18 -7.22
C PHE A 12 4.83 12.32 -8.73
N VAL A 13 3.75 12.93 -9.24
CA VAL A 13 3.55 13.14 -10.68
C VAL A 13 4.53 14.19 -11.18
N GLY A 14 5.28 13.87 -12.23
CA GLY A 14 6.30 14.74 -12.80
C GLY A 14 7.68 14.63 -12.15
N LEU A 15 7.83 13.84 -11.10
CA LEU A 15 9.13 13.53 -10.49
C LEU A 15 9.70 12.21 -11.03
N ALA A 16 11.02 12.13 -11.16
CA ALA A 16 11.69 10.86 -11.44
C ALA A 16 11.69 9.94 -10.21
N ILE A 17 11.75 8.62 -10.44
CA ILE A 17 11.75 7.61 -9.36
C ILE A 17 12.87 7.89 -8.34
N ASN A 18 14.06 8.31 -8.79
CA ASN A 18 15.15 8.70 -7.89
C ASN A 18 14.88 9.98 -7.09
N GLU A 19 14.05 10.89 -7.59
CA GLU A 19 13.69 12.15 -6.91
C GLU A 19 12.56 11.98 -5.89
N THR A 20 11.88 10.83 -5.90
CA THR A 20 10.75 10.58 -4.99
C THR A 20 11.17 10.08 -3.59
N ASP A 21 12.46 10.08 -3.27
CA ASP A 21 13.04 9.56 -2.03
C ASP A 21 12.62 8.11 -1.72
N LEU A 22 12.19 7.34 -2.73
CA LEU A 22 11.75 5.96 -2.55
C LEU A 22 12.91 5.09 -2.06
N SER A 23 14.07 5.26 -2.70
CA SER A 23 15.29 4.53 -2.35
C SER A 23 15.79 4.86 -0.95
N GLU A 24 15.71 6.12 -0.52
CA GLU A 24 16.12 6.55 0.84
C GLU A 24 15.23 5.97 1.93
N LYS A 25 13.99 5.62 1.57
CA LYS A 25 13.02 5.02 2.46
C LYS A 25 13.01 3.49 2.42
N ASP A 26 14.06 2.85 1.87
CA ASP A 26 14.16 1.39 1.67
C ASP A 26 13.01 0.81 0.82
N ILE A 27 12.58 1.54 -0.21
CA ILE A 27 11.50 1.12 -1.11
C ILE A 27 12.03 0.94 -2.52
N ASN A 28 12.00 -0.30 -3.00
CA ASN A 28 12.39 -0.67 -4.34
C ASN A 28 11.18 -0.84 -5.26
N VAL A 29 11.22 -0.19 -6.43
CA VAL A 29 10.21 -0.34 -7.47
C VAL A 29 10.59 -1.50 -8.38
N LEU A 30 9.82 -2.58 -8.35
CA LEU A 30 10.07 -3.77 -9.15
C LEU A 30 9.36 -3.69 -10.51
N THR A 31 8.18 -3.09 -10.55
CA THR A 31 7.37 -3.03 -11.76
C THR A 31 6.55 -1.75 -11.80
N LEU A 32 6.58 -1.08 -12.95
CA LEU A 32 5.73 0.07 -13.25
C LEU A 32 4.66 -0.35 -14.25
N TYR A 33 3.41 -0.13 -13.90
CA TYR A 33 2.27 -0.32 -14.78
C TYR A 33 1.76 1.05 -15.23
N ARG A 34 1.85 1.29 -16.54
CA ARG A 34 1.39 2.52 -17.19
C ARG A 34 0.28 2.16 -18.18
N GLY A 35 -0.97 2.28 -17.74
CA GLY A 35 -2.13 1.86 -18.51
C GLY A 35 -2.05 0.37 -18.89
N LYS A 36 -1.81 0.08 -20.17
CA LYS A 36 -1.66 -1.29 -20.71
C LYS A 36 -0.20 -1.77 -20.79
N LYS A 37 0.78 -0.90 -20.50
CA LYS A 37 2.20 -1.24 -20.58
C LYS A 37 2.71 -1.65 -19.20
N VAL A 38 3.41 -2.77 -19.14
CA VAL A 38 4.10 -3.26 -17.95
C VAL A 38 5.59 -3.11 -18.18
N ILE A 39 6.25 -2.36 -17.32
CA ILE A 39 7.68 -2.06 -17.40
C ILE A 39 8.35 -2.71 -16.18
N PRO A 40 8.93 -3.91 -16.35
CA PRO A 40 9.71 -4.54 -15.29
C PRO A 40 11.01 -3.75 -15.07
N ASN A 41 11.40 -3.59 -13.82
CA ASN A 41 12.59 -2.85 -13.37
C ASN A 41 12.73 -1.47 -14.05
N PRO A 42 11.82 -0.51 -13.75
CA PRO A 42 11.88 0.81 -14.36
C PRO A 42 13.19 1.52 -14.00
N LYS A 43 13.75 2.26 -14.96
CA LYS A 43 14.95 3.08 -14.72
C LYS A 43 14.68 4.14 -13.65
N ALA A 44 15.63 4.40 -12.76
CA ALA A 44 15.49 5.38 -11.70
C ALA A 44 15.26 6.82 -12.21
N SER A 45 15.78 7.16 -13.39
CA SER A 45 15.56 8.46 -14.05
C SER A 45 14.19 8.58 -14.74
N ARG A 46 13.31 7.56 -14.61
CA ARG A 46 12.00 7.57 -15.26
C ARG A 46 11.05 8.47 -14.48
N VAL A 47 10.41 9.40 -15.18
CA VAL A 47 9.37 10.27 -14.62
C VAL A 47 8.06 9.50 -14.43
N LEU A 48 7.49 9.64 -13.24
CA LEU A 48 6.18 9.10 -12.87
C LEU A 48 5.06 9.97 -13.44
N GLU A 49 4.05 9.32 -14.01
CA GLU A 49 2.88 9.97 -14.59
C GLU A 49 1.63 9.71 -13.73
N ALA A 50 0.62 10.56 -13.91
CA ALA A 50 -0.68 10.31 -13.28
C ALA A 50 -1.27 8.98 -13.76
N ASN A 51 -1.93 8.26 -12.86
CA ASN A 51 -2.50 6.93 -13.07
C ASN A 51 -1.49 5.78 -13.21
N ASP A 52 -0.22 6.01 -12.91
CA ASP A 52 0.76 4.93 -12.78
C ASP A 52 0.48 4.06 -11.54
N LYS A 53 0.65 2.75 -11.70
CA LYS A 53 0.71 1.81 -10.56
C LYS A 53 2.12 1.29 -10.43
N LEU A 54 2.66 1.35 -9.22
CA LEU A 54 3.99 0.92 -8.87
C LEU A 54 3.88 -0.30 -7.98
N LEU A 55 4.48 -1.41 -8.40
CA LEU A 55 4.73 -2.55 -7.53
C LEU A 55 6.03 -2.31 -6.79
N CYS A 56 5.91 -2.08 -5.49
CA CYS A 56 7.02 -1.75 -4.63
C CYS A 56 7.26 -2.84 -3.59
N PHE A 57 8.52 -3.02 -3.23
CA PHE A 57 8.97 -3.88 -2.15
C PHE A 57 9.78 -3.06 -1.15
N GLY A 58 9.43 -3.11 0.14
CA GLY A 58 10.09 -2.31 1.17
C GLY A 58 9.41 -2.42 2.52
N LYS A 59 9.96 -1.72 3.53
CA LYS A 59 9.37 -1.66 4.87
C LYS A 59 8.02 -0.97 4.85
N LEU A 60 7.03 -1.58 5.51
CA LEU A 60 5.64 -1.09 5.54
C LEU A 60 5.52 0.29 6.23
N GLU A 61 6.41 0.60 7.16
CA GLU A 61 6.46 1.89 7.87
C GLU A 61 6.78 3.05 6.93
N SER A 62 7.78 2.88 6.06
CA SER A 62 8.13 3.82 5.00
C SER A 62 7.02 4.05 3.98
N MET A 63 6.22 3.01 3.73
CA MET A 63 5.09 3.06 2.80
C MET A 63 3.88 3.83 3.35
N ARG A 64 3.74 3.98 4.68
CA ARG A 64 2.62 4.73 5.31
C ARG A 64 2.64 6.22 5.01
N GLY A 65 3.81 6.82 4.76
CA GLY A 65 3.96 8.25 4.46
C GLY A 65 3.57 8.65 3.03
N MET A 66 3.50 7.68 2.11
CA MET A 66 3.29 7.93 0.68
C MET A 66 1.84 7.75 0.22
N VAL A 67 1.00 7.14 1.05
CA VAL A 67 -0.42 7.01 0.78
C VAL A 67 -1.11 8.31 1.22
N PRO A 68 -1.75 9.07 0.32
CA PRO A 68 -2.46 10.29 0.71
C PRO A 68 -3.47 9.97 1.83
N ALA A 69 -3.58 10.86 2.83
CA ALA A 69 -4.38 10.67 4.04
C ALA A 69 -5.86 10.28 3.75
N LYS A 70 -6.37 10.63 2.56
CA LYS A 70 -7.71 10.27 2.07
C LYS A 70 -7.85 8.77 1.76
N THR A 71 -6.84 8.14 1.15
CA THR A 71 -6.80 6.69 0.91
C THR A 71 -6.49 5.93 2.19
N ARG A 72 -5.70 6.54 3.09
CA ARG A 72 -5.45 6.00 4.44
C ARG A 72 -6.76 5.72 5.16
N LYS A 73 -7.69 6.69 5.23
CA LYS A 73 -9.00 6.51 5.90
C LYS A 73 -9.85 5.37 5.34
N ARG A 74 -9.82 5.12 4.02
CA ARG A 74 -10.59 4.05 3.36
C ARG A 74 -9.98 2.65 3.53
N ARG A 75 -8.66 2.55 3.70
CA ARG A 75 -7.94 1.27 3.84
C ARG A 75 -7.75 0.83 5.29
N GLN A 76 -8.17 1.62 6.27
CA GLN A 76 -8.12 1.20 7.66
C GLN A 76 -9.21 0.13 7.84
N PRO A 77 -8.89 -1.07 8.35
CA PRO A 77 -9.92 -1.98 8.80
C PRO A 77 -10.79 -1.24 9.81
N ALA A 78 -12.12 -1.34 9.67
CA ALA A 78 -13.02 -0.82 10.68
C ALA A 78 -12.68 -1.54 11.98
N ILE A 79 -12.17 -0.80 12.97
CA ILE A 79 -11.94 -1.36 14.30
C ILE A 79 -13.32 -1.70 14.83
N HIS A 80 -13.68 -2.97 14.78
CA HIS A 80 -14.83 -3.49 15.48
C HIS A 80 -14.40 -3.64 16.94
N ASN A 81 -15.12 -3.01 17.85
CA ASN A 81 -14.92 -3.24 19.28
C ASN A 81 -15.28 -4.70 19.56
N LEU A 82 -14.37 -5.41 20.23
CA LEU A 82 -14.65 -6.76 20.68
C LEU A 82 -15.84 -6.69 21.66
N PRO A 83 -16.89 -7.51 21.52
CA PRO A 83 -17.97 -7.55 22.50
C PRO A 83 -17.41 -7.96 23.87
N ASP A 84 -17.85 -7.25 24.92
CA ASP A 84 -17.40 -7.44 26.31
C ASP A 84 -17.86 -8.79 26.91
N GLN A 85 -18.93 -9.37 26.36
CA GLN A 85 -19.41 -10.67 26.78
C GLN A 85 -18.78 -11.80 25.96
N LEU A 86 -17.87 -12.53 26.62
CA LEU A 86 -17.51 -13.89 26.27
C LEU A 86 -18.78 -14.77 26.38
N PRO A 87 -19.09 -15.65 25.41
CA PRO A 87 -20.10 -16.66 25.62
C PRO A 87 -19.61 -17.59 26.73
N GLU A 88 -20.34 -17.61 27.85
CA GLU A 88 -20.19 -18.64 28.86
C GLU A 88 -20.39 -19.99 28.15
N GLY A 89 -19.40 -20.87 28.26
CA GLY A 89 -19.46 -22.20 27.67
C GLY A 89 -20.68 -22.92 28.20
N ASP A 90 -21.57 -23.33 27.30
CA ASP A 90 -22.62 -24.28 27.62
C ASP A 90 -21.92 -25.62 27.91
N ASP A 91 -21.84 -25.94 29.21
CA ASP A 91 -21.51 -27.27 29.73
C ASP A 91 -22.64 -28.22 29.30
N THR A 92 -22.64 -28.65 28.04
CA THR A 92 -23.49 -29.77 27.62
C THR A 92 -22.69 -31.05 27.76
N GLU A 93 -22.88 -31.71 28.90
CA GLU A 93 -22.58 -33.10 29.16
C GLU A 93 -22.96 -33.97 27.95
N HIS A 94 -21.98 -34.65 27.35
CA HIS A 94 -22.25 -35.77 26.45
C HIS A 94 -21.69 -37.05 27.08
N GLU A 95 -22.60 -37.72 27.79
CA GLU A 95 -22.54 -39.11 28.19
C GLU A 95 -22.55 -40.00 26.93
N LEU A 96 -21.54 -40.87 26.80
CA LEU A 96 -21.61 -42.27 26.31
C LEU A 96 -20.24 -42.96 26.38
#